data_AF-A0A1I7FG14-F1
#
_entry.id   AF-A0A1I7FG14-F1
#
_cell.length_a   1.000
_cell.length_b   1.000
_cell.length_c   1.000
_cell.angle_alpha   90.00
_cell.angle_beta   90.00
_cell.angle_gamma   90.00
#
_symmetry.space_group_name_H-M   'P 1'
#
loop_
_entity.id
_entity.type
_entity.pdbx_description
1 polymer ?
#
loop_
_entity_poly.entity_id
_entity_poly.type
_entity_poly.pdbx_seq_one_letter_code
_entity_poly.pdbx_strand_id
1 'polypeptide(L)'
;MTTITITKSLADSYKRIECSGHAGFADSGEDIVCAAISVLTINLINSLERFTGDRFTCDQNEDDGYISISFEQEPSRDADLLLKSFELGVNSIFREYGKRFLNIKFRRE
;
A
#
# COMPACT_ATOMS: atom_id res chain seq x y z
N MET A 1 5.79 12.81 -5.34
CA MET A 1 5.24 12.54 -3.98
C MET A 1 4.24 11.41 -4.02
N THR A 2 4.58 10.29 -3.40
CA THR A 2 3.72 9.10 -3.32
C THR A 2 2.73 9.23 -2.16
N THR A 3 1.49 8.77 -2.36
CA THR A 3 0.48 8.70 -1.31
C THR A 3 0.04 7.25 -1.11
N ILE A 4 0.12 6.78 0.14
CA ILE A 4 -0.51 5.54 0.58
C ILE A 4 -1.80 5.87 1.31
N THR A 5 -2.91 5.27 0.89
CA THR A 5 -4.19 5.34 1.61
C THR A 5 -4.55 3.97 2.15
N ILE A 6 -4.77 3.88 3.47
CA ILE A 6 -5.19 2.67 4.17
C ILE A 6 -6.63 2.89 4.64
N THR A 7 -7.55 2.11 4.10
CA THR A 7 -8.96 2.12 4.49
C THR A 7 -9.25 0.87 5.31
N LYS A 8 -9.76 1.08 6.53
CA LYS A 8 -10.21 0.03 7.45
C LYS A 8 -11.69 0.19 7.73
N SER A 9 -12.37 -0.89 8.07
CA SER A 9 -13.73 -0.83 8.56
C SER A 9 -13.80 -0.12 9.93
N LEU A 10 -15.03 0.19 10.36
CA LEU A 10 -15.30 0.59 11.75
C LEU A 10 -14.85 -0.44 12.80
N ALA A 11 -14.79 -1.73 12.42
CA ALA A 11 -14.30 -2.83 13.25
C ALA A 11 -12.76 -3.03 13.17
N ASP A 12 -12.04 -2.09 12.55
CA ASP A 12 -10.59 -2.11 12.37
C ASP A 12 -10.04 -3.20 11.45
N SER A 13 -10.90 -3.82 10.62
CA SER A 13 -10.50 -4.77 9.58
C SER A 13 -10.08 -4.05 8.31
N TYR A 14 -9.01 -4.47 7.63
CA TYR A 14 -8.58 -3.84 6.37
C TYR A 14 -9.60 -4.06 5.27
N LYS A 15 -9.79 -3.01 4.46
CA LYS A 15 -10.72 -3.02 3.33
C LYS A 15 -10.04 -2.67 2.02
N ARG A 16 -9.19 -1.65 2.04
CA ARG A 16 -8.50 -1.19 0.84
C ARG A 16 -7.13 -0.60 1.16
N ILE A 17 -6.17 -0.88 0.28
CA ILE A 17 -4.87 -0.22 0.23
C ILE A 17 -4.75 0.44 -1.14
N GLU A 18 -4.34 1.71 -1.18
CA GLU A 18 -4.12 2.45 -2.42
C GLU A 18 -2.73 3.09 -2.40
N CYS A 19 -2.02 2.98 -3.50
CA CYS A 19 -0.74 3.64 -3.75
C CYS A 19 -0.88 4.50 -5.00
N SER A 20 -0.71 5.82 -4.87
CA SER A 20 -0.79 6.77 -5.99
C SER A 20 0.43 7.66 -6.10
N GLY A 21 0.77 8.09 -7.32
CA GLY A 21 1.91 8.96 -7.57
C GLY A 21 3.26 8.26 -7.40
N HIS A 22 3.33 6.97 -7.74
CA HIS A 22 4.59 6.21 -7.81
C HIS A 22 5.15 6.08 -9.25
N ALA A 23 4.45 6.61 -10.26
CA ALA A 23 4.94 6.72 -11.63
C ALA A 23 5.33 8.17 -11.95
N GLY A 24 6.43 8.33 -12.67
CA GLY A 24 7.07 9.61 -12.98
C GLY A 24 8.51 9.68 -12.47
N PHE A 25 9.40 10.28 -13.26
CA PHE A 25 10.76 10.58 -12.82
C PHE A 25 10.70 11.72 -11.79
N ALA A 26 11.22 11.48 -10.59
CA ALA A 26 11.37 12.52 -9.59
C ALA A 26 12.83 13.03 -9.55
N ASP A 27 13.06 14.14 -8.86
CA ASP A 27 14.42 14.65 -8.66
C ASP A 27 15.29 13.63 -7.89
N SER A 28 16.61 13.64 -8.12
CA SER A 28 17.52 12.63 -7.56
C SER A 28 17.34 12.46 -6.05
N GLY A 29 17.00 11.25 -5.60
CA GLY A 29 16.76 10.88 -4.20
C GLY A 29 15.29 10.64 -3.84
N GLU A 30 14.33 11.30 -4.50
CA GLU A 30 12.90 10.97 -4.37
C GLU A 30 12.58 9.62 -5.03
N ASP A 31 13.28 9.29 -6.12
CA ASP A 31 13.17 8.01 -6.83
C ASP A 31 13.44 6.78 -5.93
N ILE A 32 14.34 6.88 -4.94
CA ILE A 32 14.70 5.76 -4.06
C ILE A 32 13.55 5.44 -3.10
N VAL A 33 12.88 6.48 -2.57
CA VAL A 33 11.74 6.31 -1.66
C VAL A 33 10.54 5.77 -2.43
N CYS A 34 10.28 6.30 -3.63
CA CYS A 34 9.24 5.78 -4.53
C CYS A 34 9.48 4.30 -4.85
N ALA A 35 10.71 3.92 -5.21
CA ALA A 35 11.06 2.52 -5.49
C ALA A 35 10.83 1.62 -4.27
N ALA A 36 11.20 2.06 -3.06
CA ALA A 36 10.96 1.30 -1.83
C ALA A 36 9.45 1.07 -1.58
N ILE A 37 8.62 2.09 -1.81
CA ILE A 37 7.16 1.99 -1.67
C ILE A 37 6.57 1.05 -2.73
N SER A 38 7.05 1.13 -3.98
CA SER A 38 6.63 0.24 -5.06
C SER A 38 6.97 -1.22 -4.73
N VAL A 39 8.18 -1.49 -4.24
CA VAL A 39 8.58 -2.84 -3.81
C VAL A 39 7.67 -3.37 -2.71
N LEU A 40 7.37 -2.55 -1.68
CA LEU A 40 6.46 -2.96 -0.60
C LEU A 40 5.04 -3.25 -1.12
N THR A 41 4.53 -2.41 -2.03
CA THR A 41 3.18 -2.55 -2.59
C THR A 41 3.06 -3.79 -3.46
N ILE A 42 3.99 -3.98 -4.40
CA ILE A 42 4.01 -5.14 -5.29
C ILE A 42 4.24 -6.42 -4.48
N ASN A 43 5.13 -6.39 -3.47
CA ASN A 43 5.36 -7.54 -2.62
C ASN A 43 4.13 -7.90 -1.77
N LEU A 44 3.35 -6.92 -1.30
CA LEU A 44 2.07 -7.18 -0.63
C LEU A 44 1.12 -7.94 -1.55
N ILE A 45 0.93 -7.47 -2.79
CA ILE A 45 0.07 -8.14 -3.79
C ILE A 45 0.53 -9.58 -3.99
N ASN A 46 1.80 -9.77 -4.35
CA ASN A 46 2.36 -11.10 -4.60
C ASN A 46 2.24 -12.02 -3.38
N SER A 47 2.43 -11.48 -2.16
CA SER A 47 2.33 -12.26 -0.93
C SER A 47 0.89 -12.67 -0.62
N LEU A 48 -0.09 -11.79 -0.86
CA LEU A 48 -1.50 -12.12 -0.71
C LEU A 48 -1.90 -13.22 -1.71
N GLU A 49 -1.53 -13.08 -2.99
CA GLU A 49 -1.84 -14.09 -4.02
C GLU A 49 -1.17 -15.44 -3.73
N ARG A 50 0.06 -15.43 -3.23
CA ARG A 50 0.88 -16.63 -3.09
C ARG A 50 0.67 -17.36 -1.76
N PHE A 51 0.45 -16.62 -0.69
CA PHE A 51 0.48 -17.15 0.68
C PHE A 51 -0.87 -17.14 1.38
N THR A 52 -1.93 -16.62 0.76
CA THR A 52 -3.27 -16.65 1.34
C THR A 52 -4.32 -17.17 0.35
N GLY A 53 -5.49 -17.56 0.87
CA GLY A 53 -6.66 -17.94 0.07
C GLY A 53 -7.67 -16.81 -0.08
N ASP A 54 -7.29 -15.58 0.24
CA ASP A 54 -8.18 -14.43 0.28
C ASP A 54 -8.57 -13.98 -1.11
N ARG A 55 -9.83 -13.56 -1.25
CA ARG A 55 -10.33 -12.94 -2.48
C ARG A 55 -10.22 -11.43 -2.35
N PHE A 56 -9.51 -10.83 -3.28
CA PHE A 56 -9.38 -9.39 -3.42
C PHE A 56 -9.33 -9.01 -4.90
N THR A 57 -9.63 -7.76 -5.19
CA THR A 57 -9.40 -7.18 -6.52
C THR A 57 -8.15 -6.32 -6.48
N CYS A 58 -7.42 -6.29 -7.60
CA CYS A 58 -6.31 -5.39 -7.82
C CYS A 58 -6.59 -4.55 -9.06
N ASP A 59 -6.54 -3.23 -8.91
CA ASP A 59 -6.68 -2.27 -10.00
C ASP A 59 -5.38 -1.49 -10.15
N GLN A 60 -4.88 -1.40 -11.38
CA GLN A 60 -3.63 -0.72 -11.69
C GLN A 60 -3.81 0.21 -12.90
N ASN A 61 -3.20 1.38 -12.82
CA ASN A 61 -3.08 2.32 -13.92
C ASN A 61 -1.65 2.86 -13.93
N GLU A 62 -0.86 2.39 -14.90
CA GLU A 62 0.57 2.71 -15.03
C GLU A 62 0.79 4.19 -15.39
N ASP A 63 -0.07 4.77 -16.23
CA ASP A 63 0.02 6.17 -16.66
C ASP A 63 -0.13 7.14 -15.48
N ASP A 64 -1.00 6.80 -14.53
CA ASP A 64 -1.26 7.61 -13.33
C ASP A 64 -0.42 7.18 -12.11
N GLY A 65 0.39 6.12 -12.25
CA GLY A 65 1.13 5.52 -11.13
C GLY A 65 0.20 5.18 -9.97
N TYR A 66 -0.88 4.45 -10.28
CA TYR A 66 -1.90 4.04 -9.33
C TYR A 66 -1.97 2.51 -9.24
N ILE A 67 -1.93 2.00 -8.01
CA ILE A 67 -2.18 0.60 -7.70
C ILE A 67 -3.11 0.56 -6.49
N SER A 68 -4.13 -0.29 -6.51
CA SER A 68 -4.96 -0.55 -5.35
C SER A 68 -5.28 -2.03 -5.16
N ILE A 69 -5.59 -2.38 -3.91
CA ILE A 69 -6.04 -3.69 -3.49
C ILE A 69 -7.33 -3.48 -2.69
N SER A 70 -8.40 -4.19 -3.03
CA SER A 70 -9.69 -4.11 -2.33
C SER A 70 -10.18 -5.48 -1.91
N PHE A 71 -10.61 -5.63 -0.66
CA PHE A 71 -11.17 -6.87 -0.13
C PHE A 71 -12.70 -6.80 -0.10
N GLU A 72 -13.37 -7.74 -0.76
CA GLU A 72 -14.84 -7.87 -0.70
C GLU A 72 -15.32 -8.42 0.64
N GLN A 73 -14.50 -9.27 1.26
CA GLN A 73 -14.75 -9.89 2.55
C GLN A 73 -13.70 -9.43 3.56
N GLU A 74 -13.86 -9.77 4.83
CA GLU A 74 -12.79 -9.49 5.79
C GLU A 74 -11.56 -10.34 5.47
N PRO A 75 -10.36 -9.76 5.43
CA PRO A 75 -9.13 -10.51 5.24
C PRO A 75 -8.97 -11.58 6.31
N SER A 76 -8.46 -12.74 5.90
CA SER A 76 -8.03 -13.80 6.80
C SER A 76 -6.91 -13.32 7.73
N ARG A 77 -6.62 -14.11 8.76
CA ARG A 77 -5.52 -13.84 9.69
C ARG A 77 -4.17 -13.70 8.98
N ASP A 78 -3.91 -14.51 7.96
CA ASP A 78 -2.63 -14.49 7.25
C ASP A 78 -2.53 -13.26 6.35
N ALA A 79 -3.61 -12.88 5.67
CA ALA A 79 -3.68 -11.63 4.92
C ALA A 79 -3.55 -10.41 5.83
N ASP A 80 -4.23 -10.40 6.98
CA ASP A 80 -4.13 -9.32 7.98
C ASP A 80 -2.69 -9.15 8.49
N LEU A 81 -1.94 -10.25 8.69
CA LEU A 81 -0.54 -10.18 9.06
C LEU A 81 0.31 -9.53 7.97
N LEU A 82 0.10 -9.89 6.69
CA LEU A 82 0.81 -9.29 5.56
C LEU A 82 0.47 -7.81 5.40
N LEU A 83 -0.80 -7.43 5.58
CA LEU A 83 -1.27 -6.05 5.55
C LEU A 83 -0.66 -5.21 6.69
N LYS A 84 -0.59 -5.77 7.91
CA LYS A 84 0.11 -5.15 9.04
C LYS A 84 1.60 -5.01 8.77
N SER A 85 2.23 -5.99 8.12
CA SER A 85 3.64 -5.92 7.72
C SER A 85 3.88 -4.81 6.70
N PHE A 86 2.97 -4.65 5.72
CA PHE A 86 3.01 -3.54 4.77
C PHE A 86 2.83 -2.19 5.46
N GLU A 87 1.80 -2.04 6.31
CA GLU A 87 1.55 -0.83 7.08
C GLU A 87 2.76 -0.45 7.94
N LEU A 88 3.41 -1.43 8.58
CA LEU A 88 4.66 -1.22 9.32
C LEU A 88 5.77 -0.69 8.41
N GLY A 89 6.00 -1.31 7.25
CA GLY A 89 7.05 -0.90 6.31
C GLY A 89 6.86 0.54 5.80
N VAL A 90 5.65 0.88 5.39
CA VAL A 90 5.31 2.24 4.93
C VAL A 90 5.46 3.26 6.05
N ASN A 91 5.02 2.95 7.27
CA ASN A 91 5.21 3.83 8.42
C ASN A 91 6.69 4.01 8.78
N SER A 92 7.52 2.98 8.65
CA SER A 92 8.97 3.09 8.87
C SER A 92 9.63 4.04 7.87
N ILE A 93 9.31 3.91 6.58
CA ILE A 93 9.78 4.84 5.53
C ILE A 93 9.32 6.27 5.85
N PHE A 94 8.06 6.45 6.22
CA PHE A 94 7.55 7.77 6.56
C PHE A 94 8.26 8.41 7.76
N ARG A 95 8.61 7.62 8.78
CA ARG A 95 9.36 8.12 9.95
C ARG A 95 10.77 8.55 9.60
N GLU A 96 11.42 7.85 8.67
CA GLU A 96 12.80 8.12 8.27
C GLU A 96 12.91 9.30 7.30
N TYR A 97 12.04 9.36 6.29
CA TYR A 97 12.13 10.33 5.19
C TYR A 97 11.13 11.49 5.29
N GLY A 98 10.06 11.32 6.06
CA GLY A 98 9.07 12.36 6.35
C GLY A 98 8.09 12.68 5.21
N LYS A 99 7.25 13.68 5.48
CA LYS A 99 6.13 14.14 4.61
C LYS A 99 6.55 14.69 3.26
N ARG A 100 7.84 14.97 3.06
CA ARG A 100 8.35 15.50 1.78
C ARG A 100 8.18 14.49 0.65
N PHE A 101 8.30 13.20 0.96
CA PHE A 101 8.33 12.14 -0.06
C PHE A 101 7.07 11.26 -0.03
N LEU A 102 6.56 10.98 1.17
CA LEU A 102 5.46 10.06 1.41
C LEU A 102 4.35 10.73 2.23
N ASN A 103 3.11 10.58 1.78
CA ASN A 103 1.92 10.90 2.55
C ASN A 103 1.17 9.61 2.90
N ILE A 104 0.77 9.44 4.15
CA ILE A 104 -0.05 8.31 4.60
C ILE A 104 -1.41 8.84 5.06
N LYS A 105 -2.49 8.32 4.46
CA LYS A 105 -3.87 8.65 4.81
C LYS A 105 -4.55 7.43 5.40
N PHE A 106 -5.29 7.63 6.50
CA PHE A 106 -6.14 6.62 7.09
C PHE A 106 -7.61 6.98 6.87
N ARG A 107 -8.41 6.03 6.40
CA ARG A 107 -9.85 6.17 6.20
C ARG A 107 -10.61 5.08 6.97
N ARG A 108 -11.86 5.40 7.30
CA ARG A 108 -12.80 4.49 7.96
C ARG A 108 -14.05 4.36 7.09
N GLU A 109 -14.53 3.13 6.91
CA GLU A 109 -15.78 2.80 6.22
C GLU A 109 -16.65 1.80 6.99
#